data_AF-A0A1Q7BT83-F1
#
_entry.id   AF-A0A1Q7BT83-F1
#
_cell.length_a   1.000
_cell.length_b   1.000
_cell.length_c   1.000
_cell.angle_alpha   90.00
_cell.angle_beta   90.00
_cell.angle_gamma   90.00
#
_symmetry.space_group_name_H-M   'P 1'
#
loop_
_entity.id
_entity.type
_entity.pdbx_description
1 polymer ?
#
loop_
_entity_poly.entity_id
_entity_poly.type
_entity_poly.pdbx_seq_one_letter_code
_entity_poly.pdbx_strand_id
1 'polypeptide(L)' 'MGVPRQDIEDELDEKTKRDREEARKRKLERSLEEGLEDSFPASDPVNVTQPPPTPYDKKRK' A
#
# COMPACT_ATOMS: atom_id res chain seq x y z
N MET A 1 35.06 4.03 -35.81
CA MET A 1 35.21 3.32 -34.53
C MET A 1 33.95 2.51 -34.31
N GLY A 2 34.04 1.18 -34.31
CA GLY A 2 32.92 0.32 -33.91
C GLY A 2 32.95 0.17 -32.39
N VAL A 3 31.78 0.18 -31.76
CA VAL A 3 31.66 -0.12 -30.33
C VAL A 3 32.12 -1.57 -30.08
N PRO A 4 32.97 -1.81 -29.08
CA PRO A 4 33.35 -3.16 -28.65
C PRO A 4 32.11 -4.00 -28.34
N ARG A 5 32.11 -5.27 -28.78
CA ARG A 5 31.01 -6.22 -28.51
C ARG A 5 30.75 -6.45 -27.01
N GLN A 6 31.78 -6.26 -26.19
CA GLN A 6 31.72 -6.42 -24.73
C GLN A 6 30.81 -5.38 -24.07
N ASP A 7 30.88 -4.12 -24.51
CA ASP A 7 30.07 -3.04 -23.93
C ASP A 7 28.56 -3.27 -24.16
N ILE A 8 28.21 -3.94 -25.26
CA ILE A 8 26.83 -4.29 -25.60
C ILE A 8 26.32 -5.42 -24.69
N GLU A 9 27.17 -6.40 -24.39
CA GLU A 9 26.82 -7.52 -23.51
C GLU A 9 26.62 -7.06 -22.06
N ASP A 10 27.50 -6.17 -21.57
CA ASP A 10 27.41 -5.60 -20.22
C ASP A 10 26.13 -4.74 -20.04
N GLU A 11 25.75 -3.96 -21.05
CA GLU A 11 24.53 -3.14 -21.02
C GLU A 11 23.25 -4.01 -21.00
N LEU A 12 23.25 -5.12 -21.75
CA LEU A 12 22.14 -6.08 -21.75
C LEU A 12 22.00 -6.78 -20.39
N ASP A 13 23.11 -7.17 -19.77
CA ASP A 13 23.13 -7.78 -18.45
C ASP A 13 22.64 -6.83 -17.36
N GLU A 14 23.05 -5.56 -17.41
CA GLU A 14 22.57 -4.55 -16.47
C GLU A 14 21.07 -4.27 -16.65
N LYS A 15 20.60 -4.18 -17.90
CA LYS A 15 19.17 -4.01 -18.20
C LYS A 15 18.35 -5.18 -17.67
N THR A 16 18.79 -6.42 -17.89
CA THR A 16 18.06 -7.60 -17.41
C THR A 16 18.04 -7.70 -15.88
N LYS A 17 19.08 -7.23 -15.19
CA LYS A 17 19.10 -7.12 -13.71
C LYS A 17 18.07 -6.09 -13.24
N ARG A 18 18.02 -4.91 -13.86
CA ARG A 18 17.04 -3.85 -13.56
C ARG A 18 15.61 -4.34 -13.76
N ASP A 19 15.33 -5.01 -14.88
CA ASP A 19 13.99 -5.55 -15.17
C ASP A 19 13.54 -6.59 -14.14
N ARG A 20 14.47 -7.46 -13.68
CA ARG A 20 14.19 -8.45 -12.63
C ARG A 20 13.92 -7.80 -11.28
N GLU A 21 14.67 -6.76 -10.93
CA GLU A 21 14.48 -6.01 -9.69
C GLU A 21 13.13 -5.28 -9.70
N GLU A 22 12.76 -4.64 -10.82
CA GLU A 22 11.48 -3.96 -10.96
C GLU A 22 10.31 -4.95 -10.86
N ALA A 23 10.41 -6.11 -11.50
CA ALA A 23 9.40 -7.17 -11.39
C ALA A 23 9.22 -7.65 -9.94
N ARG A 24 10.32 -7.78 -9.19
CA ARG A 24 10.29 -8.14 -7.77
C ARG A 24 9.63 -7.05 -6.93
N LYS A 25 9.97 -5.77 -7.18
CA LYS A 25 9.40 -4.63 -6.48
C LYS A 25 7.89 -4.54 -6.67
N ARG A 26 7.40 -4.63 -7.91
CA ARG A 26 5.96 -4.61 -8.24
C ARG A 26 5.19 -5.73 -7.55
N LYS A 27 5.79 -6.92 -7.45
CA LYS A 27 5.17 -8.06 -6.73
C LYS A 27 5.06 -7.78 -5.23
N LEU A 28 6.08 -7.17 -4.63
CA LEU A 28 6.09 -6.83 -3.21
C LEU A 28 5.08 -5.73 -2.89
N GLU A 29 5.01 -4.67 -3.70
CA GLU A 29 4.05 -3.58 -3.55
C GLU A 29 2.60 -4.10 -3.58
N ARG A 30 2.27 -4.98 -4.54
CA ARG A 30 0.92 -5.57 -4.61
C ARG A 30 0.56 -6.38 -3.37
N SER A 31 1.50 -7.19 -2.87
CA SER A 31 1.27 -8.01 -1.67
C SER A 31 1.11 -7.16 -0.41
N LEU A 32 1.76 -5.98 -0.36
CA LEU A 32 1.62 -5.05 0.75
C LEU A 32 0.24 -4.39 0.74
N GLU A 33 -0.21 -3.92 -0.43
CA GLU A 33 -1.53 -3.29 -0.58
C GLU A 33 -2.66 -4.28 -0.24
N GLU A 34 -2.62 -5.49 -0.78
CA GLU A 34 -3.60 -6.56 -0.50
C GLU A 34 -3.71 -6.84 1.01
N GLY A 35 -2.57 -6.94 1.71
CA GLY A 35 -2.57 -7.12 3.16
C GLY A 35 -3.06 -5.91 3.96
N LEU A 36 -2.98 -4.71 3.38
CA LEU A 36 -3.41 -3.47 4.04
C LEU A 36 -4.92 -3.25 3.86
N GLU A 37 -5.47 -3.58 2.69
CA GLU A 37 -6.92 -3.57 2.42
C GLU A 37 -7.69 -4.50 3.36
N ASP A 38 -7.15 -5.70 3.63
CA ASP A 38 -7.78 -6.68 4.53
C ASP A 38 -7.58 -6.38 6.04
N SER A 39 -6.58 -5.55 6.39
CA SER A 39 -6.18 -5.34 7.79
C SER A 39 -6.96 -4.21 8.48
N PHE A 40 -7.67 -3.37 7.74
CA PHE A 40 -8.44 -2.28 8.31
C PHE A 40 -9.94 -2.55 8.16
N PRO A 41 -10.69 -2.83 9.26
CA PRO A 41 -12.13 -2.64 9.22
C PRO A 41 -12.38 -1.20 8.75
N ALA A 42 -13.36 -0.99 7.87
CA ALA A 42 -13.79 0.34 7.46
C ALA A 42 -14.04 1.16 8.72
N SER A 43 -13.04 1.98 9.12
CA SER A 43 -12.93 2.73 10.37
C SER A 43 -13.94 2.30 11.45
N ASP A 44 -13.54 1.42 12.38
CA ASP A 44 -14.36 0.92 13.50
C ASP A 44 -15.52 1.89 13.83
N PRO A 45 -16.80 1.45 13.75
CA PRO A 45 -17.93 2.35 13.83
C PRO A 45 -17.79 3.27 15.04
N VAL A 46 -18.04 4.56 14.84
CA VAL A 46 -17.99 5.56 15.91
C VAL A 46 -18.80 5.00 17.07
N ASN A 47 -18.15 4.86 18.24
CA ASN A 47 -18.78 4.27 19.41
C ASN A 47 -19.80 5.27 19.97
N VAL A 48 -21.02 5.27 19.40
CA VAL A 48 -22.10 6.18 19.79
C VAL A 48 -22.81 5.64 21.03
N THR A 49 -22.09 5.51 22.14
CA THR A 49 -22.76 5.34 23.42
C THR A 49 -23.22 6.71 23.89
N GLN A 50 -24.49 7.02 23.69
CA GLN A 50 -25.09 8.16 24.38
C GLN A 50 -25.15 7.81 25.88
N PRO A 51 -24.59 8.64 26.77
CA PRO A 51 -24.81 8.46 28.20
C PRO A 51 -26.31 8.51 28.51
N PRO A 52 -26.78 7.87 29.60
CA PRO A 52 -28.19 7.87 29.95
C PRO A 52 -28.72 9.31 30.04
N PRO A 53 -29.95 9.57 29.58
CA PRO A 53 -30.52 10.91 29.57
C PRO A 53 -30.49 11.50 30.98
N THR A 54 -30.01 12.73 31.08
CA THR A 54 -29.92 13.44 32.34
C THR A 54 -31.30 14.01 32.71
N PRO A 55 -31.57 14.28 34.00
CA PRO A 55 -32.79 14.96 34.43
C PRO A 55 -33.02 16.32 33.76
N TYR A 56 -31.97 16.97 33.24
CA TYR A 56 -32.05 18.25 32.54
C TYR A 56 -32.60 18.12 31.12
N ASP A 57 -32.45 16.95 30.48
CA ASP A 57 -32.93 16.70 29.11
C ASP A 57 -34.46 16.63 29.04
N LYS A 58 -35.11 16.23 30.14
CA LYS A 58 -36.58 16.14 30.26
C LYS A 58 -37.27 17.50 30.30
N LYS A 59 -36.53 18.60 30.47
CA LYS A 59 -37.09 19.95 30.65
C LYS A 59 -37.29 20.73 29.35
N ARG A 60 -36.97 20.16 28.19
CA ARG A 60 -37.19 20.78 26.88
C ARG A 60 -38.29 20.02 26.15
N LYS A 61 -39.52 20.51 26.26
CA LYS A 61 -40.67 20.11 25.45
C LYS A 61 -41.20 21.34 24.74
#